data_AF-A0A150RS44-F1
#
_entry.id   AF-A0A150RS44-F1
#
_cell.length_a   1.000
_cell.length_b   1.000
_cell.length_c   1.000
_cell.angle_alpha   90.00
_cell.angle_beta   90.00
_cell.angle_gamma   90.00
#
_symmetry.space_group_name_H-M   'P 1'
#
loop_
_entity.id
_entity.type
_entity.pdbx_description
1 polymer ?
#
loop_
_entity_poly.entity_id
_entity_poly.type
_entity_poly.pdbx_seq_one_letter_code
_entity_poly.pdbx_strand_id
1 'polypeptide(L)'
;GMPELLVDSMGPYLGGQRVDLSQKDGAEKLSKVIRALPIEGKPVTLLAEKKAKPSAVAAVVTELGAAGAPTVLIKTDGRDDLPKEITVVPEGRVSKPPACAVSAMVLKDLATAIWPFGGGMGKRQRKGLAGPDLSHTGEQLTKDIAACSASVAFFSADDEVPWEMAHNLAGTILGSDAKKKLATLVLLRAAPVAGRPVQLGGG
;
A
#
# COMPACT_ATOMS: atom_id res chain seq x y z
N GLY A 1 12.26 -16.54 17.11
CA GLY A 1 10.98 -15.82 16.96
C GLY A 1 11.12 -14.80 15.85
N MET A 2 10.02 -14.33 15.26
CA MET A 2 10.07 -13.28 14.24
C MET A 2 10.60 -11.99 14.88
N PRO A 3 11.67 -11.36 14.34
CA PRO A 3 12.15 -10.09 14.88
C PRO A 3 11.17 -8.97 14.52
N GLU A 4 11.33 -7.83 15.20
CA GLU A 4 10.62 -6.62 14.83
C GLU A 4 11.02 -6.17 13.42
N LEU A 5 10.02 -5.83 12.62
CA LEU A 5 10.17 -5.23 11.31
C LEU A 5 9.59 -3.83 11.37
N LEU A 6 10.44 -2.83 11.18
CA LEU A 6 10.09 -1.43 11.24
C LEU A 6 10.46 -0.72 9.94
N VAL A 7 9.65 0.21 9.49
CA VAL A 7 10.02 1.23 8.51
C VAL A 7 9.74 2.59 9.13
N ASP A 8 10.80 3.38 9.31
CA ASP A 8 10.72 4.74 9.84
C ASP A 8 11.14 5.76 8.76
N SER A 9 11.32 7.03 9.15
CA SER A 9 11.78 8.08 8.23
C SER A 9 13.18 7.87 7.64
N MET A 10 14.01 7.02 8.25
CA MET A 10 15.35 6.65 7.76
C MET A 10 15.32 5.42 6.85
N GLY A 11 14.16 4.74 6.72
CA GLY A 11 13.99 3.55 5.91
C GLY A 11 13.85 2.26 6.75
N PRO A 12 13.94 1.08 6.11
CA PRO A 12 13.73 -0.19 6.79
C PRO A 12 14.75 -0.46 7.89
N TYR A 13 14.26 -0.86 9.07
CA TYR A 13 15.01 -1.43 10.18
C TYR A 13 14.45 -2.81 10.47
N LEU A 14 15.17 -3.84 10.03
CA LEU A 14 14.68 -5.21 10.00
C LEU A 14 15.68 -6.11 10.73
N GLY A 15 15.25 -6.79 11.80
CA GLY A 15 16.12 -7.74 12.50
C GLY A 15 17.40 -7.11 13.07
N GLY A 16 17.34 -5.86 13.50
CA GLY A 16 18.50 -5.12 14.04
C GLY A 16 19.36 -4.44 12.97
N GLN A 17 19.01 -4.56 11.68
CA GLN A 17 19.78 -4.00 10.58
C GLN A 17 19.04 -2.85 9.89
N ARG A 18 19.73 -1.73 9.69
CA ARG A 18 19.26 -0.61 8.88
C ARG A 18 19.57 -0.86 7.41
N VAL A 19 18.58 -0.74 6.55
CA VAL A 19 18.76 -0.80 5.10
C VAL A 19 18.53 0.60 4.52
N ASP A 20 19.57 1.19 3.94
CA ASP A 20 19.44 2.42 3.17
C ASP A 20 19.08 2.08 1.72
N LEU A 21 17.80 2.28 1.37
CA LEU A 21 17.28 2.01 0.03
C LEU A 21 17.77 3.01 -1.03
N SER A 22 18.39 4.13 -0.61
CA SER A 22 18.98 5.09 -1.56
C SER A 22 20.35 4.65 -2.07
N GLN A 23 21.01 3.69 -1.39
CA GLN A 23 22.26 3.11 -1.86
C GLN A 23 22.05 2.27 -3.11
N LYS A 24 23.06 2.22 -3.96
CA LYS A 24 23.06 1.42 -5.21
C LYS A 24 22.74 -0.06 -4.96
N ASP A 25 23.15 -0.60 -3.82
CA ASP A 25 22.93 -1.99 -3.38
C ASP A 25 21.79 -2.13 -2.35
N GLY A 26 21.01 -1.07 -2.10
CA GLY A 26 19.97 -1.04 -1.08
C GLY A 26 18.88 -2.10 -1.28
N ALA A 27 18.43 -2.29 -2.53
CA ALA A 27 17.43 -3.31 -2.85
C ALA A 27 17.98 -4.74 -2.64
N GLU A 28 19.24 -5.00 -3.02
CA GLU A 28 19.87 -6.31 -2.82
C GLU A 28 20.07 -6.59 -1.33
N LYS A 29 20.52 -5.59 -0.56
CA LYS A 29 20.61 -5.66 0.91
C LYS A 29 19.26 -5.96 1.54
N LEU A 30 18.20 -5.26 1.13
CA LEU A 30 16.84 -5.50 1.63
C LEU A 30 16.43 -6.97 1.44
N SER A 31 16.60 -7.49 0.21
CA SER A 31 16.26 -8.87 -0.12
C SER A 31 17.07 -9.88 0.70
N LYS A 32 18.39 -9.65 0.86
CA LYS A 32 19.26 -10.50 1.71
C LYS A 32 18.79 -10.52 3.17
N VAL A 33 18.48 -9.37 3.75
CA VAL A 33 18.01 -9.28 5.14
C VAL A 33 16.68 -10.01 5.30
N ILE A 34 15.73 -9.80 4.39
CA ILE A 34 14.41 -10.41 4.47
C ILE A 34 14.46 -11.93 4.26
N ARG A 35 15.30 -12.43 3.35
CA ARG A 35 15.49 -13.88 3.12
C ARG A 35 16.09 -14.60 4.33
N ALA A 36 16.81 -13.89 5.20
CA ALA A 36 17.34 -14.45 6.44
C ALA A 36 16.29 -14.50 7.56
N LEU A 37 15.11 -13.90 7.37
CA LEU A 37 14.03 -13.93 8.35
C LEU A 37 13.30 -15.28 8.34
N PRO A 38 12.78 -15.75 9.49
CA PRO A 38 12.03 -16.99 9.59
C PRO A 38 10.58 -16.84 9.08
N ILE A 39 10.42 -16.56 7.77
CA ILE A 39 9.12 -16.38 7.12
C ILE A 39 8.58 -17.75 6.68
N GLU A 40 7.87 -18.41 7.59
CA GLU A 40 7.35 -19.78 7.41
C GLU A 40 5.96 -19.82 6.74
N GLY A 41 5.74 -19.03 5.69
CA GLY A 41 4.43 -18.96 5.02
C GLY A 41 3.29 -18.43 5.90
N LYS A 42 3.62 -17.75 7.01
CA LYS A 42 2.68 -17.13 7.95
C LYS A 42 2.56 -15.63 7.67
N PRO A 43 1.41 -15.00 8.02
CA PRO A 43 1.29 -13.55 8.01
C PRO A 43 2.42 -12.88 8.79
N VAL A 44 2.94 -11.78 8.25
CA VAL A 44 4.03 -11.01 8.86
C VAL A 44 3.51 -9.66 9.33
N THR A 45 3.89 -9.24 10.54
CA THR A 45 3.60 -7.89 11.03
C THR A 45 4.72 -6.94 10.65
N LEU A 46 4.36 -5.79 10.08
CA LEU A 46 5.25 -4.69 9.75
C LEU A 46 4.81 -3.43 10.51
N LEU A 47 5.70 -2.84 11.29
CA LEU A 47 5.48 -1.51 11.86
C LEU A 47 5.94 -0.47 10.83
N ALA A 48 5.08 0.50 10.53
CA ALA A 48 5.43 1.61 9.65
C ALA A 48 5.08 2.93 10.34
N GLU A 49 6.08 3.76 10.59
CA GLU A 49 5.87 5.07 11.20
C GLU A 49 5.20 6.03 10.21
N LYS A 50 4.48 7.03 10.75
CA LYS A 50 3.77 8.04 9.94
C LYS A 50 4.66 8.67 8.87
N LYS A 51 5.91 8.99 9.22
CA LYS A 51 6.88 9.72 8.38
C LYS A 51 7.73 8.82 7.47
N ALA A 52 7.49 7.51 7.45
CA ALA A 52 8.16 6.61 6.52
C ALA A 52 7.87 7.01 5.07
N LYS A 53 8.77 6.65 4.15
CA LYS A 53 8.52 6.78 2.71
C LYS A 53 7.58 5.69 2.22
N PRO A 54 6.52 6.00 1.44
CA PRO A 54 5.64 5.00 0.86
C PRO A 54 6.38 3.91 0.08
N SER A 55 7.34 4.26 -0.77
CA SER A 55 8.16 3.28 -1.51
C SER A 55 8.97 2.36 -0.62
N ALA A 56 9.45 2.84 0.53
CA ALA A 56 10.19 2.01 1.47
C ALA A 56 9.27 0.95 2.11
N VAL A 57 8.05 1.33 2.49
CA VAL A 57 7.04 0.38 3.00
C VAL A 57 6.66 -0.62 1.92
N ALA A 58 6.40 -0.14 0.70
CA ALA A 58 6.04 -0.99 -0.44
C ALA A 58 7.17 -1.98 -0.82
N ALA A 59 8.43 -1.55 -0.75
CA ALA A 59 9.58 -2.41 -0.99
C ALA A 59 9.67 -3.54 0.04
N VAL A 60 9.51 -3.24 1.34
CA VAL A 60 9.50 -4.27 2.39
C VAL A 60 8.35 -5.26 2.18
N VAL A 61 7.12 -4.77 1.93
CA VAL A 61 5.96 -5.65 1.66
C VAL A 61 6.21 -6.57 0.47
N THR A 62 6.80 -6.05 -0.60
CA THR A 62 7.15 -6.82 -1.80
C THR A 62 8.13 -7.93 -1.49
N GLU A 63 9.23 -7.61 -0.80
CA GLU A 63 10.27 -8.60 -0.46
C GLU A 63 9.78 -9.63 0.57
N LEU A 64 8.91 -9.23 1.52
CA LEU A 64 8.25 -10.18 2.42
C LEU A 64 7.38 -11.18 1.65
N GLY A 65 6.67 -10.71 0.63
CA GLY A 65 5.92 -11.58 -0.28
C GLY A 65 6.82 -12.54 -1.06
N ALA A 66 7.94 -12.04 -1.60
CA ALA A 66 8.94 -12.85 -2.29
C ALA A 66 9.59 -13.89 -1.37
N ALA A 67 9.71 -13.60 -0.08
CA ALA A 67 10.16 -14.54 0.95
C ALA A 67 9.07 -15.47 1.48
N GLY A 68 7.85 -15.42 0.93
CA GLY A 68 6.79 -16.40 1.19
C GLY A 68 5.65 -15.92 2.09
N ALA A 69 5.67 -14.68 2.58
CA ALA A 69 4.57 -14.15 3.40
C ALA A 69 3.26 -14.09 2.58
N PRO A 70 2.15 -14.70 3.04
CA PRO A 70 0.86 -14.65 2.34
C PRO A 70 0.20 -13.27 2.44
N THR A 71 0.37 -12.63 3.59
CA THR A 71 -0.14 -11.29 3.88
C THR A 71 0.84 -10.56 4.79
N VAL A 72 0.77 -9.23 4.76
CA VAL A 72 1.50 -8.35 5.67
C VAL A 72 0.49 -7.50 6.43
N LEU A 73 0.48 -7.62 7.76
CA LEU A 73 -0.27 -6.74 8.66
C LEU A 73 0.59 -5.51 8.92
N ILE A 74 0.23 -4.38 8.31
CA ILE A 74 0.93 -3.12 8.51
C ILE A 74 0.26 -2.38 9.65
N LYS A 75 1.02 -2.04 10.69
CA LYS A 75 0.57 -1.22 11.81
C LYS A 75 1.16 0.18 11.71
N THR A 76 0.29 1.17 11.75
CA THR A 76 0.67 2.58 11.75
C THR A 76 -0.24 3.32 12.71
N ASP A 77 0.35 4.15 13.55
CA ASP A 77 -0.43 5.08 14.35
C ASP A 77 -1.01 6.18 13.45
N GLY A 78 -2.08 5.89 12.70
CA GLY A 78 -2.71 6.80 11.73
C GLY A 78 -3.69 7.78 12.38
N ARG A 79 -4.71 8.21 11.63
CA ARG A 79 -5.86 8.94 12.22
C ARG A 79 -6.69 8.03 13.13
N ASP A 80 -7.36 8.60 14.13
CA ASP A 80 -8.14 7.83 15.12
C ASP A 80 -9.49 7.33 14.56
N ASP A 81 -9.99 7.95 13.49
CA ASP A 81 -11.23 7.57 12.82
C ASP A 81 -11.05 6.48 11.74
N LEU A 82 -9.80 6.01 11.54
CA LEU A 82 -9.46 4.98 10.57
C LEU A 82 -8.76 3.79 11.23
N PRO A 83 -8.77 2.59 10.62
CA PRO A 83 -8.05 1.44 11.15
C PRO A 83 -6.57 1.78 11.36
N LYS A 84 -6.01 1.43 12.53
CA LYS A 84 -4.57 1.54 12.84
C LYS A 84 -3.75 0.37 12.28
N GLU A 85 -4.44 -0.63 11.76
CA GLU A 85 -3.85 -1.81 11.14
C GLU A 85 -4.55 -2.09 9.82
N ILE A 86 -3.77 -2.33 8.77
CA ILE A 86 -4.26 -2.77 7.47
C ILE A 86 -3.57 -4.07 7.07
N THR A 87 -4.33 -5.02 6.54
CA THR A 87 -3.76 -6.25 5.98
C THR A 87 -3.65 -6.09 4.47
N VAL A 88 -2.44 -6.29 3.93
CA VAL A 88 -2.19 -6.26 2.50
C VAL A 88 -1.71 -7.62 1.99
N VAL A 89 -2.09 -7.94 0.76
CA VAL A 89 -1.53 -9.07 0.01
C VAL A 89 -0.37 -8.54 -0.82
N PRO A 90 0.84 -9.12 -0.72
CA PRO A 90 1.96 -8.71 -1.55
C PRO A 90 1.62 -8.81 -3.03
N GLU A 91 2.01 -7.79 -3.79
CA GLU A 91 1.63 -7.59 -5.19
C GLU A 91 1.88 -8.82 -6.07
N GLY A 92 3.03 -9.48 -5.92
CA GLY A 92 3.41 -10.67 -6.68
C GLY A 92 2.56 -11.92 -6.43
N ARG A 93 1.64 -11.89 -5.45
CA ARG A 93 0.68 -12.98 -5.19
C ARG A 93 -0.68 -12.75 -5.86
N VAL A 94 -0.89 -11.58 -6.45
CA VAL A 94 -2.14 -11.25 -7.15
C VAL A 94 -1.98 -11.57 -8.63
N SER A 95 -2.91 -12.36 -9.17
CA SER A 95 -2.91 -12.71 -10.59
C SER A 95 -4.23 -12.30 -11.24
N LYS A 96 -4.14 -11.70 -12.43
CA LYS A 96 -5.28 -11.37 -13.31
C LYS A 96 -6.43 -10.61 -12.60
N PRO A 97 -6.17 -9.46 -11.97
CA PRO A 97 -7.25 -8.67 -11.40
C PRO A 97 -8.22 -8.17 -12.48
N PRO A 98 -9.52 -8.05 -12.19
CA PRO A 98 -10.47 -7.47 -13.13
C PRO A 98 -10.07 -6.05 -13.51
N ALA A 99 -10.21 -5.67 -14.79
CA ALA A 99 -9.86 -4.33 -15.26
C ALA A 99 -10.64 -3.21 -14.53
N CYS A 100 -11.84 -3.50 -14.02
CA CYS A 100 -12.64 -2.56 -13.26
C CYS A 100 -12.20 -2.39 -11.79
N ALA A 101 -11.28 -3.23 -11.29
CA ALA A 101 -10.85 -3.18 -9.90
C ALA A 101 -10.33 -1.80 -9.55
N VAL A 102 -10.69 -1.29 -8.37
CA VAL A 102 -10.38 0.10 -8.01
C VAL A 102 -8.90 0.23 -7.69
N SER A 103 -8.27 1.24 -8.27
CA SER A 103 -6.93 1.71 -7.94
C SER A 103 -7.03 3.12 -7.41
N ALA A 104 -6.37 3.40 -6.28
CA ALA A 104 -6.35 4.73 -5.69
C ALA A 104 -4.93 5.15 -5.29
N MET A 105 -4.66 6.44 -5.31
CA MET A 105 -3.34 6.96 -4.92
C MET A 105 -3.45 8.33 -4.28
N VAL A 106 -2.59 8.61 -3.30
CA VAL A 106 -2.33 9.98 -2.84
C VAL A 106 -1.21 10.59 -3.70
N LEU A 107 -1.49 11.74 -4.29
CA LEU A 107 -0.55 12.49 -5.13
C LEU A 107 0.30 13.43 -4.29
N LYS A 108 1.43 13.90 -4.85
CA LYS A 108 2.35 14.82 -4.17
C LYS A 108 1.73 16.11 -3.62
N ASP A 109 0.64 16.60 -4.23
CA ASP A 109 -0.08 17.79 -3.78
C ASP A 109 -1.16 17.47 -2.74
N LEU A 110 -1.13 16.27 -2.16
CA LEU A 110 -2.12 15.72 -1.21
C LEU A 110 -3.51 15.55 -1.81
N ALA A 111 -3.67 15.63 -3.13
CA ALA A 111 -4.89 15.19 -3.80
C ALA A 111 -4.97 13.65 -3.80
N THR A 112 -6.16 13.10 -3.98
CA THR A 112 -6.32 11.67 -4.32
C THR A 112 -6.67 11.51 -5.78
N ALA A 113 -6.31 10.37 -6.36
CA ALA A 113 -6.80 9.93 -7.65
C ALA A 113 -7.38 8.52 -7.52
N ILE A 114 -8.51 8.27 -8.19
CA ILE A 114 -9.20 6.97 -8.23
C ILE A 114 -9.46 6.61 -9.69
N TRP A 115 -9.12 5.40 -10.11
CA TRP A 115 -9.37 4.91 -11.48
C TRP A 115 -9.46 3.37 -11.52
N PRO A 116 -9.97 2.79 -12.62
CA PRO A 116 -9.93 1.34 -12.84
C PRO A 116 -8.51 0.81 -13.04
N PHE A 117 -8.22 -0.38 -12.54
CA PHE A 117 -6.94 -1.07 -12.70
C PHE A 117 -6.50 -1.17 -14.17
N GLY A 118 -7.43 -1.42 -15.08
CA GLY A 118 -7.19 -1.48 -16.53
C GLY A 118 -6.92 -0.13 -17.19
N GLY A 119 -6.91 0.96 -16.43
CA GLY A 119 -6.79 2.32 -16.93
C GLY A 119 -8.16 2.97 -17.21
N GLY A 120 -8.16 4.28 -17.39
CA GLY A 120 -9.37 5.07 -17.62
C GLY A 120 -9.22 6.50 -17.12
N MET A 121 -10.32 7.27 -17.15
CA MET A 121 -10.31 8.63 -16.62
C MET A 121 -10.09 8.61 -15.10
N GLY A 122 -8.97 9.17 -14.66
CA GLY A 122 -8.66 9.34 -13.24
C GLY A 122 -9.57 10.38 -12.61
N LYS A 123 -10.35 9.96 -11.61
CA LYS A 123 -11.19 10.84 -10.80
C LYS A 123 -10.34 11.42 -9.68
N ARG A 124 -10.00 12.70 -9.80
CA ARG A 124 -9.16 13.40 -8.84
C ARG A 124 -10.02 14.11 -7.80
N GLN A 125 -9.76 13.88 -6.52
CA GLN A 125 -10.31 14.71 -5.44
C GLN A 125 -9.22 15.68 -4.96
N ARG A 126 -9.61 16.92 -4.72
CA ARG A 126 -8.67 17.97 -4.27
C ARG A 126 -8.17 17.66 -2.85
N LYS A 127 -7.07 18.30 -2.45
CA LYS A 127 -6.64 18.29 -1.05
C LYS A 127 -7.71 18.94 -0.17
N GLY A 128 -7.89 18.41 1.03
CA GLY A 128 -8.61 19.05 2.12
C GLY A 128 -7.71 19.99 2.94
N LEU A 129 -8.19 20.40 4.10
CA LEU A 129 -7.47 21.35 4.98
C LEU A 129 -6.23 20.74 5.67
N ALA A 130 -6.23 19.44 5.94
CA ALA A 130 -5.20 18.75 6.74
C ALA A 130 -4.58 17.53 6.03
N GLY A 131 -4.65 17.48 4.70
CA GLY A 131 -4.24 16.33 3.90
C GLY A 131 -5.24 16.03 2.79
N PRO A 132 -5.25 14.79 2.26
CA PRO A 132 -6.23 14.38 1.28
C PRO A 132 -7.66 14.49 1.79
N ASP A 133 -8.58 14.90 0.90
CA ASP A 133 -10.01 14.89 1.21
C ASP A 133 -10.54 13.46 1.16
N LEU A 134 -10.45 12.77 2.29
CA LEU A 134 -10.87 11.38 2.40
C LEU A 134 -12.39 11.21 2.41
N SER A 135 -13.16 12.28 2.66
CA SER A 135 -14.62 12.24 2.63
C SER A 135 -15.12 12.11 1.19
N HIS A 136 -14.73 13.04 0.31
CA HIS A 136 -15.10 12.95 -1.12
C HIS A 136 -14.44 11.76 -1.80
N THR A 137 -13.22 11.39 -1.38
CA THR A 137 -12.55 10.17 -1.84
C THR A 137 -13.38 8.93 -1.46
N GLY A 138 -13.85 8.82 -0.22
CA GLY A 138 -14.67 7.70 0.26
C GLY A 138 -16.02 7.59 -0.44
N GLU A 139 -16.68 8.71 -0.72
CA GLU A 139 -17.92 8.71 -1.50
C GLU A 139 -17.70 8.18 -2.93
N GLN A 140 -16.59 8.58 -3.57
CA GLN A 140 -16.24 8.11 -4.90
C GLN A 140 -15.85 6.63 -4.90
N LEU A 141 -15.07 6.20 -3.91
CA LEU A 141 -14.70 4.80 -3.71
C LEU A 141 -15.95 3.94 -3.49
N THR A 142 -16.91 4.39 -2.70
CA THR A 142 -18.17 3.65 -2.46
C THR A 142 -18.90 3.36 -3.77
N LYS A 143 -18.99 4.35 -4.67
CA LYS A 143 -19.62 4.21 -5.99
C LYS A 143 -18.83 3.25 -6.89
N ASP A 144 -17.51 3.43 -6.98
CA ASP A 144 -16.66 2.68 -7.90
C ASP A 144 -16.45 1.23 -7.46
N ILE A 145 -16.29 1.02 -6.16
CA ILE A 145 -16.32 -0.30 -5.54
C ILE A 145 -17.67 -0.92 -5.91
N ALA A 146 -18.81 -0.33 -5.54
CA ALA A 146 -20.13 -0.92 -5.82
C ALA A 146 -20.38 -1.28 -7.30
N ALA A 147 -19.85 -0.51 -8.24
CA ALA A 147 -20.01 -0.73 -9.68
C ALA A 147 -19.19 -1.90 -10.27
N CYS A 148 -18.14 -2.37 -9.58
CA CYS A 148 -17.27 -3.44 -10.06
C CYS A 148 -17.44 -4.72 -9.25
N SER A 149 -17.46 -5.91 -9.86
CA SER A 149 -17.54 -7.19 -9.14
C SER A 149 -16.21 -7.66 -8.53
N ALA A 150 -15.14 -6.88 -8.65
CA ALA A 150 -13.83 -7.23 -8.13
C ALA A 150 -13.83 -7.36 -6.60
N SER A 151 -13.09 -8.36 -6.11
CA SER A 151 -12.77 -8.57 -4.70
C SER A 151 -11.39 -8.03 -4.32
N VAL A 152 -10.77 -7.25 -5.21
CA VAL A 152 -9.42 -6.70 -5.05
C VAL A 152 -9.44 -5.19 -5.27
N ALA A 153 -8.67 -4.47 -4.45
CA ALA A 153 -8.38 -3.06 -4.61
C ALA A 153 -6.87 -2.78 -4.47
N PHE A 154 -6.42 -1.73 -5.13
CA PHE A 154 -5.01 -1.33 -5.18
C PHE A 154 -4.86 0.06 -4.62
N PHE A 155 -3.78 0.29 -3.87
CA PHE A 155 -3.46 1.62 -3.36
C PHE A 155 -1.97 1.91 -3.40
N SER A 156 -1.63 3.21 -3.44
CA SER A 156 -0.26 3.70 -3.37
C SER A 156 -0.24 5.16 -2.89
N ALA A 157 0.94 5.75 -2.81
CA ALA A 157 1.13 7.17 -2.63
C ALA A 157 2.43 7.63 -3.29
N ASP A 158 2.50 8.92 -3.59
CA ASP A 158 3.71 9.57 -4.04
C ASP A 158 4.75 9.62 -2.91
N ASP A 159 6.03 9.47 -3.23
CA ASP A 159 7.10 9.48 -2.21
C ASP A 159 7.35 10.87 -1.60
N GLU A 160 6.81 11.93 -2.19
CA GLU A 160 6.82 13.27 -1.61
C GLU A 160 5.84 13.43 -0.44
N VAL A 161 4.93 12.46 -0.21
CA VAL A 161 4.00 12.47 0.93
C VAL A 161 4.36 11.39 1.97
N PRO A 162 4.08 11.62 3.27
CA PRO A 162 4.35 10.63 4.31
C PRO A 162 3.47 9.39 4.17
N TRP A 163 3.98 8.23 4.58
CA TRP A 163 3.29 6.93 4.59
C TRP A 163 1.89 7.00 5.23
N GLU A 164 1.70 7.81 6.27
CA GLU A 164 0.40 8.00 6.92
C GLU A 164 -0.72 8.33 5.90
N MET A 165 -0.41 9.06 4.82
CA MET A 165 -1.40 9.38 3.79
C MET A 165 -1.85 8.14 3.00
N ALA A 166 -0.91 7.25 2.65
CA ALA A 166 -1.21 5.98 1.99
C ALA A 166 -2.01 5.05 2.91
N HIS A 167 -1.61 4.98 4.18
CA HIS A 167 -2.30 4.18 5.19
C HIS A 167 -3.73 4.65 5.43
N ASN A 168 -3.95 5.97 5.53
CA ASN A 168 -5.29 6.53 5.68
C ASN A 168 -6.15 6.29 4.42
N LEU A 169 -5.56 6.36 3.22
CA LEU A 169 -6.25 6.00 1.98
C LEU A 169 -6.68 4.53 1.98
N ALA A 170 -5.80 3.61 2.41
CA ALA A 170 -6.15 2.19 2.57
C ALA A 170 -7.31 1.99 3.55
N GLY A 171 -7.27 2.65 4.72
CA GLY A 171 -8.37 2.66 5.67
C GLY A 171 -9.68 3.17 5.06
N THR A 172 -9.59 4.21 4.21
CA THR A 172 -10.74 4.78 3.50
C THR A 172 -11.32 3.80 2.48
N ILE A 173 -10.48 3.08 1.73
CA ILE A 173 -10.92 2.01 0.81
C ILE A 173 -11.71 0.94 1.57
N LEU A 174 -11.16 0.47 2.69
CA LEU A 174 -11.82 -0.56 3.51
C LEU A 174 -13.14 -0.05 4.10
N GLY A 175 -13.19 1.20 4.57
CA GLY A 175 -14.41 1.83 5.07
C GLY A 175 -15.47 2.10 3.98
N SER A 176 -15.04 2.27 2.73
CA SER A 176 -15.94 2.51 1.58
C SER A 176 -16.56 1.24 1.02
N ASP A 177 -16.01 0.07 1.37
CA ASP A 177 -16.55 -1.22 0.99
C ASP A 177 -17.67 -1.67 1.93
N ALA A 178 -18.82 -0.99 1.87
CA ALA A 178 -19.98 -1.26 2.72
C ALA A 178 -20.48 -2.71 2.66
N LYS A 179 -20.21 -3.43 1.56
CA LYS A 179 -20.60 -4.84 1.35
C LYS A 179 -19.50 -5.83 1.73
N LYS A 180 -18.33 -5.38 2.19
CA LYS A 180 -17.17 -6.20 2.59
C LYS A 180 -16.77 -7.24 1.52
N LYS A 181 -16.77 -6.84 0.25
CA LYS A 181 -16.40 -7.72 -0.86
C LYS A 181 -14.91 -7.71 -1.20
N LEU A 182 -14.18 -6.69 -0.76
CA LEU A 182 -12.74 -6.57 -0.96
C LEU A 182 -12.04 -7.55 -0.04
N ALA A 183 -11.77 -8.75 -0.55
CA ALA A 183 -10.97 -9.77 0.13
C ALA A 183 -9.46 -9.50 0.02
N THR A 184 -9.05 -8.65 -0.91
CA THR A 184 -7.64 -8.40 -1.22
C THR A 184 -7.39 -6.90 -1.33
N LEU A 185 -6.48 -6.38 -0.50
CA LEU A 185 -5.95 -5.04 -0.61
C LEU A 185 -4.47 -5.14 -0.98
N VAL A 186 -4.04 -4.40 -2.00
CA VAL A 186 -2.67 -4.47 -2.52
C VAL A 186 -2.01 -3.11 -2.42
N LEU A 187 -0.89 -3.05 -1.71
CA LEU A 187 0.03 -1.91 -1.76
C LEU A 187 0.89 -2.06 -3.00
N LEU A 188 0.81 -1.11 -3.93
CA LEU A 188 1.58 -1.13 -5.16
C LEU A 188 3.06 -0.82 -4.89
N ARG A 189 3.97 -1.65 -5.43
CA ARG A 189 5.43 -1.52 -5.30
C ARG A 189 5.92 -0.19 -5.86
N ALA A 190 5.39 0.19 -7.02
CA ALA A 190 5.72 1.44 -7.69
C ALA A 190 4.49 2.35 -7.68
N ALA A 191 4.74 3.65 -7.44
CA ALA A 191 3.74 4.69 -7.59
C ALA A 191 3.19 4.67 -9.03
N PRO A 192 1.90 4.34 -9.24
CA PRO A 192 1.32 4.31 -10.58
C PRO A 192 1.05 5.73 -11.08
N VAL A 193 0.86 5.88 -12.40
CA VAL A 193 0.40 7.14 -12.99
C VAL A 193 -1.13 7.12 -13.04
N ALA A 194 -1.77 8.09 -12.40
CA ALA A 194 -3.22 8.20 -12.36
C ALA A 194 -3.86 8.10 -13.77
N GLY A 195 -4.85 7.22 -13.91
CA GLY A 195 -5.57 6.97 -15.14
C GLY A 195 -4.88 6.04 -16.15
N ARG A 196 -3.59 5.71 -15.95
CA ARG A 196 -2.93 4.65 -16.73
C ARG A 196 -3.28 3.27 -16.17
N PRO A 197 -3.24 2.22 -17.00
CA PRO A 197 -3.30 0.85 -16.51
C PRO A 197 -2.25 0.62 -15.43
N VAL A 198 -2.67 0.05 -14.30
CA VAL A 198 -1.76 -0.31 -13.21
C VAL A 198 -0.96 -1.53 -13.65
N GLN A 199 0.36 -1.45 -13.46
CA GLN A 199 1.27 -2.55 -13.72
C GLN A 199 1.60 -3.20 -12.39
N LEU A 200 1.29 -4.50 -12.28
CA LEU A 200 1.87 -5.32 -11.24
C LEU A 200 3.30 -5.66 -11.71
N GLY A 201 4.29 -5.38 -10.88
CA GLY A 201 5.65 -5.86 -11.00
C GLY A 201 5.65 -7.38 -11.12
N GLY A 202 5.79 -7.86 -12.35
CA GLY A 202 6.22 -9.22 -12.62
C GLY A 202 7.66 -9.41 -12.16
N GLY A 203 7.93 -10.59 -11.61
CA GLY A 203 9.29 -11.04 -11.31
C GLY A 203 10.19 -11.11 -12.54
#